data_AF-A0A7Y9HQM4-F1
#
_entry.id   AF-A0A7Y9HQM4-F1
#
_cell.length_a   1.000
_cell.length_b   1.000
_cell.length_c   1.000
_cell.angle_alpha   90.00
_cell.angle_beta   90.00
_cell.angle_gamma   90.00
#
_symmetry.space_group_name_H-M   'P 1'
#
loop_
_entity.id
_entity.type
_entity.pdbx_description
1 polymer ?
#
loop_
_entity_poly.entity_id
_entity_poly.type
_entity_poly.pdbx_seq_one_letter_code
_entity_poly.pdbx_strand_id
1 'polypeptide(L)'
;MGWSDGYNYLRNGAARLAGNEAPRTDGDLPLGARIGSVVGLQQSPLLRAAGAGSLITLPDANDTRVVAVSQLRLKQSGGLYRYYLDTGDNDDKEKFLQVYQNARGEVSEILYCTQLARVIPETAADQDAYTGQSGAGLGDRSYTLWREQLTGLDLDLDLIFGDSDGVDYWRDAGDPETPFMPPFTGTEVRLDDASGGTGLRQDLYFMPYVRELRGGGHEYLLITTEIIHSVNGDASKRGIHVDFVIGIPVEQQRIVIQ
;
A
#
# COMPACT_ATOMS: atom_id res chain seq x y z
N MET A 1 29.08 14.53 51.20
CA MET A 1 28.17 14.14 50.10
C MET A 1 26.76 14.33 50.63
N GLY A 2 26.10 15.42 50.20
CA GLY A 2 24.81 15.82 50.74
C GLY A 2 23.69 14.98 50.16
N TRP A 3 22.63 14.76 50.94
CA TRP A 3 21.42 14.06 50.51
C TRP A 3 20.76 14.69 49.25
N SER A 4 21.10 15.94 48.94
CA SER A 4 20.74 16.66 47.70
C SER A 4 21.42 16.11 46.44
N ASP A 5 22.63 15.55 46.55
CA ASP A 5 23.39 15.02 45.40
C ASP A 5 22.81 13.67 44.93
N GLY A 6 22.33 12.85 45.87
CA GLY A 6 21.67 11.57 45.56
C GLY A 6 20.33 11.77 44.84
N TYR A 7 19.56 12.80 45.22
CA TYR A 7 18.28 13.11 44.58
C TYR A 7 18.46 13.66 43.16
N ASN A 8 19.49 14.49 42.94
CA ASN A 8 19.85 14.96 41.59
C ASN A 8 20.47 13.86 40.73
N TYR A 9 21.22 12.92 41.30
CA TYR A 9 21.76 11.76 40.58
C TYR A 9 20.65 10.79 40.16
N LEU A 10 19.64 10.56 41.00
CA LEU A 10 18.46 9.76 40.66
C LEU A 10 17.56 10.46 39.64
N ARG A 11 17.38 11.79 39.74
CA ARG A 11 16.58 12.56 38.78
C ARG A 11 17.26 12.69 37.41
N ASN A 12 18.57 12.92 37.39
CA ASN A 12 19.36 12.99 36.14
C ASN A 12 19.66 11.60 35.57
N GLY A 13 19.75 10.57 36.41
CA GLY A 13 19.84 9.16 36.01
C GLY A 13 18.53 8.65 35.42
N ALA A 14 17.39 9.00 36.03
CA ALA A 14 16.05 8.73 35.48
C ALA A 14 15.78 9.52 34.20
N ALA A 15 16.26 10.76 34.07
CA ALA A 15 16.16 11.54 32.83
C ALA A 15 17.06 11.00 31.70
N ARG A 16 18.22 10.41 32.03
CA ARG A 16 19.08 9.72 31.05
C ARG A 16 18.56 8.34 30.65
N LEU A 17 17.84 7.65 31.53
CA LEU A 17 17.14 6.40 31.21
C LEU A 17 15.79 6.64 30.51
N ALA A 18 15.14 7.79 30.73
CA ALA A 18 13.95 8.22 30.01
C ALA A 18 14.25 8.92 28.67
N GLY A 19 15.53 9.24 28.40
CA GLY A 19 15.99 9.90 27.18
C GLY A 19 16.57 8.95 26.11
N ASN A 20 16.65 7.65 26.40
CA ASN A 20 16.88 6.64 25.37
C ASN A 20 15.51 6.16 24.87
N GLU A 21 14.82 7.00 24.10
CA GLU A 21 13.93 6.44 23.08
C GLU A 21 14.80 5.48 22.25
N ALA A 22 14.35 4.23 22.11
CA ALA A 22 15.02 3.29 21.22
C ALA A 22 15.26 3.98 19.86
N PRO A 23 16.44 3.82 19.25
CA PRO A 23 16.73 4.48 17.98
C PRO A 23 15.61 4.17 16.98
N ARG A 24 15.01 5.22 16.42
CA ARG A 24 13.94 5.09 15.44
C ARG A 24 14.46 4.34 14.22
N THR A 25 13.63 3.44 13.70
CA THR A 25 13.96 2.61 12.53
C THR A 25 13.20 3.03 11.27
N ASP A 26 12.27 3.97 11.41
CA ASP A 26 11.44 4.55 10.34
C ASP A 26 11.97 5.88 9.79
N GLY A 27 13.29 6.11 9.92
CA GLY A 27 13.97 7.30 9.40
C GLY A 27 14.29 7.22 7.90
N ASP A 28 14.69 8.36 7.32
CA ASP A 28 15.19 8.50 5.94
C ASP A 28 14.25 8.02 4.82
N LEU A 29 12.94 7.99 5.09
CA LEU A 29 11.95 7.71 4.06
C LEU A 29 11.75 8.93 3.14
N PRO A 30 11.39 8.71 1.85
CA PRO A 30 11.02 9.78 0.95
C PRO A 30 9.99 10.75 1.54
N LEU A 31 10.05 12.00 1.10
CA LEU A 31 9.19 13.09 1.60
C LEU A 31 9.32 13.38 3.10
N GLY A 32 10.33 12.81 3.79
CA GLY A 32 10.49 12.95 5.23
C GLY A 32 9.42 12.20 6.04
N ALA A 33 8.75 11.24 5.42
CA ALA A 33 7.71 10.45 6.08
C ALA A 33 8.30 9.60 7.22
N ARG A 34 7.46 9.32 8.20
CA ARG A 34 7.73 8.45 9.36
C ARG A 34 6.41 8.09 10.04
N ILE A 35 6.40 7.04 10.85
CA ILE A 35 5.23 6.70 11.66
C ILE A 35 4.92 7.85 12.61
N GLY A 36 3.65 8.25 12.62
CA GLY A 36 3.11 9.40 13.34
C GLY A 36 3.10 10.71 12.55
N SER A 37 3.64 10.75 11.32
CA SER A 37 3.59 11.95 10.47
C SER A 37 2.16 12.31 10.10
N VAL A 38 1.86 13.60 10.03
CA VAL A 38 0.57 14.11 9.57
C VAL A 38 0.62 14.27 8.05
N VAL A 39 -0.39 13.72 7.37
CA VAL A 39 -0.56 13.76 5.92
C VAL A 39 -1.68 14.73 5.58
N GLY A 40 -1.35 15.79 4.84
CA GLY A 40 -2.31 16.65 4.17
C GLY A 40 -2.38 16.28 2.69
N LEU A 41 -3.57 15.87 2.23
CA LEU A 41 -3.82 15.54 0.83
C LEU A 41 -4.90 16.48 0.26
N GLN A 42 -4.56 17.18 -0.83
CA GLN A 42 -5.58 17.91 -1.58
C GLN A 42 -6.43 16.89 -2.37
N GLN A 43 -7.68 16.69 -1.94
CA GLN A 43 -8.58 15.64 -2.47
C GLN A 43 -9.11 15.90 -3.89
N SER A 44 -8.83 17.04 -4.52
CA SER A 44 -9.38 17.39 -5.84
C SER A 44 -9.14 16.33 -6.95
N PRO A 45 -7.96 15.67 -7.05
CA PRO A 45 -7.77 14.58 -8.01
C PRO A 45 -8.67 13.37 -7.71
N LEU A 46 -8.83 13.01 -6.43
CA LEU A 46 -9.64 11.87 -6.00
C LEU A 46 -11.13 12.11 -6.25
N LEU A 47 -11.62 13.32 -5.93
CA LEU A 47 -13.01 13.71 -6.19
C LEU A 47 -13.33 13.67 -7.68
N ARG A 48 -12.41 14.11 -8.54
CA ARG A 48 -12.57 14.01 -10.00
C ARG A 48 -12.60 12.56 -10.47
N ALA A 49 -11.73 11.71 -9.94
CA ALA A 49 -11.70 10.29 -10.27
C ALA A 49 -13.01 9.60 -9.85
N ALA A 50 -13.45 9.80 -8.61
CA ALA A 50 -14.70 9.27 -8.08
C ALA A 50 -15.91 9.71 -8.93
N GLY A 51 -16.01 11.00 -9.25
CA GLY A 51 -17.05 11.52 -10.14
C GLY A 51 -16.98 11.02 -11.59
N ALA A 52 -15.86 10.41 -11.99
CA ALA A 52 -15.65 9.82 -13.31
C ALA A 52 -15.82 8.28 -13.33
N GLY A 53 -16.31 7.68 -12.24
CA GLY A 53 -16.57 6.23 -12.13
C GLY A 53 -15.39 5.41 -11.62
N SER A 54 -14.49 6.03 -10.87
CA SER A 54 -13.43 5.34 -10.12
C SER A 54 -14.01 4.49 -8.99
N LEU A 55 -13.32 3.38 -8.68
CA LEU A 55 -13.53 2.51 -7.53
C LEU A 55 -12.79 3.00 -6.27
N ILE A 56 -12.14 4.16 -6.32
CA ILE A 56 -11.39 4.70 -5.18
C ILE A 56 -12.33 5.08 -4.04
N THR A 57 -11.98 4.66 -2.83
CA THR A 57 -12.62 5.20 -1.61
C THR A 57 -11.95 6.52 -1.24
N LEU A 58 -12.72 7.56 -0.96
CA LEU A 58 -12.13 8.85 -0.55
C LEU A 58 -11.56 8.77 0.87
N PRO A 59 -10.51 9.56 1.20
CA PRO A 59 -9.99 9.62 2.54
C PRO A 59 -11.00 10.20 3.52
N ASP A 60 -11.15 9.55 4.67
CA ASP A 60 -11.93 10.01 5.81
C ASP A 60 -11.17 11.09 6.60
N ALA A 61 -11.89 11.81 7.47
CA ALA A 61 -11.30 12.87 8.29
C ALA A 61 -10.17 12.36 9.22
N ASN A 62 -10.15 11.07 9.54
CA ASN A 62 -9.14 10.44 10.38
C ASN A 62 -7.93 9.91 9.59
N ASP A 63 -8.00 9.85 8.25
CA ASP A 63 -6.94 9.35 7.36
C ASP A 63 -5.84 10.41 7.15
N THR A 64 -5.38 11.00 8.26
CA THR A 64 -4.46 12.14 8.27
C THR A 64 -3.12 11.78 8.88
N ARG A 65 -2.89 10.51 9.23
CA ARG A 65 -1.68 10.10 9.93
C ARG A 65 -1.09 8.83 9.35
N VAL A 66 0.23 8.83 9.20
CA VAL A 66 0.97 7.60 8.89
C VAL A 66 1.00 6.72 10.14
N VAL A 67 0.34 5.57 10.09
CA VAL A 67 0.28 4.59 11.18
C VAL A 67 1.29 3.47 11.02
N ALA A 68 1.66 3.14 9.78
CA ALA A 68 2.70 2.17 9.46
C ALA A 68 3.45 2.60 8.19
N VAL A 69 4.66 2.09 8.02
CA VAL A 69 5.48 2.32 6.83
C VAL A 69 6.04 1.02 6.33
N SER A 70 6.11 0.85 5.01
CA SER A 70 6.80 -0.30 4.43
C SER A 70 7.73 0.10 3.30
N GLN A 71 8.72 -0.77 3.08
CA GLN A 71 9.58 -0.74 1.91
C GLN A 71 9.42 -2.06 1.16
N LEU A 72 9.02 -1.97 -0.10
CA LEU A 72 8.98 -3.08 -1.04
C LEU A 72 10.30 -3.11 -1.80
N ARG A 73 11.04 -4.20 -1.60
CA ARG A 73 12.29 -4.47 -2.32
C ARG A 73 11.98 -5.35 -3.52
N LEU A 74 11.70 -4.70 -4.65
CA LEU A 74 11.54 -5.36 -5.93
C LEU A 74 12.91 -5.72 -6.53
N LYS A 75 12.94 -6.67 -7.47
CA LYS A 75 14.17 -7.00 -8.22
C LYS A 75 14.62 -5.90 -9.18
N GLN A 76 13.76 -4.92 -9.50
CA GLN A 76 14.12 -3.77 -10.32
C GLN A 76 14.81 -2.66 -9.50
N SER A 77 15.51 -1.74 -10.19
CA SER A 77 16.12 -0.57 -9.57
C SER A 77 15.09 0.47 -9.12
N GLY A 78 15.30 1.07 -7.94
CA GLY A 78 14.42 2.06 -7.32
C GLY A 78 13.91 1.59 -5.95
N GLY A 79 13.09 2.41 -5.31
CA GLY A 79 12.46 2.10 -4.04
C GLY A 79 10.95 2.31 -4.13
N LEU A 80 10.18 1.30 -3.74
CA LEU A 80 8.73 1.42 -3.61
C LEU A 80 8.38 1.41 -2.13
N TYR A 81 7.68 2.44 -1.69
CA TYR A 81 7.32 2.66 -0.28
C TYR A 81 5.82 2.76 -0.13
N ARG A 82 5.27 2.23 0.95
CA ARG A 82 3.86 2.46 1.33
C ARG A 82 3.82 3.18 2.66
N TYR A 83 3.09 4.30 2.71
CA TYR A 83 2.79 5.02 3.94
C TYR A 83 1.33 4.77 4.29
N TYR A 84 1.10 3.84 5.21
CA TYR A 84 -0.23 3.41 5.60
C TYR A 84 -0.89 4.48 6.44
N LEU A 85 -2.09 4.89 6.03
CA LEU A 85 -3.03 5.69 6.79
C LEU A 85 -3.96 4.77 7.60
N ASP A 86 -4.21 3.57 7.06
CA ASP A 86 -4.87 2.45 7.73
C ASP A 86 -4.21 1.14 7.28
N THR A 87 -3.87 0.27 8.23
CA THR A 87 -3.28 -1.05 7.96
C THR A 87 -4.31 -2.14 7.69
N GLY A 88 -5.61 -1.86 7.90
CA GLY A 88 -6.69 -2.79 7.66
C GLY A 88 -6.76 -3.99 8.63
N ASP A 89 -6.02 -3.94 9.74
CA ASP A 89 -5.91 -5.09 10.67
C ASP A 89 -7.15 -5.28 11.58
N ASN A 90 -8.01 -4.26 11.74
CA ASN A 90 -9.07 -4.24 12.76
C ASN A 90 -10.51 -4.38 12.25
N ASP A 91 -10.75 -4.20 10.94
CA ASP A 91 -12.02 -4.40 10.20
C ASP A 91 -11.99 -3.65 8.84
N ASP A 92 -10.95 -2.83 8.60
CA ASP A 92 -10.91 -1.86 7.52
C ASP A 92 -10.11 -2.30 6.28
N LYS A 93 -10.46 -1.70 5.15
CA LYS A 93 -9.70 -1.77 3.91
C LYS A 93 -8.43 -0.95 4.06
N GLU A 94 -7.28 -1.49 3.66
CA GLU A 94 -6.02 -0.76 3.69
C GLU A 94 -6.13 0.57 2.92
N LYS A 95 -5.56 1.62 3.49
CA LYS A 95 -5.42 2.92 2.83
C LYS A 95 -3.98 3.37 2.96
N PHE A 96 -3.33 3.70 1.86
CA PHE A 96 -1.93 4.11 1.89
C PHE A 96 -1.55 5.04 0.74
N LEU A 97 -0.49 5.82 0.96
CA LEU A 97 0.23 6.46 -0.14
C LEU A 97 1.32 5.52 -0.63
N GLN A 98 1.29 5.15 -1.90
CA GLN A 98 2.38 4.43 -2.55
C GLN A 98 3.32 5.43 -3.20
N VAL A 99 4.58 5.44 -2.80
CA VAL A 99 5.60 6.38 -3.30
C VAL A 99 6.69 5.59 -4.02
N TYR A 100 6.89 5.89 -5.30
CA TYR A 100 7.99 5.34 -6.07
C TYR A 100 9.13 6.35 -6.16
N GLN A 101 10.32 5.90 -5.74
CA GLN A 101 11.57 6.61 -5.82
C GLN A 101 12.44 5.98 -6.90
N ASN A 102 12.88 6.78 -7.87
CA ASN A 102 13.70 6.31 -8.98
C ASN A 102 15.14 5.95 -8.51
N ALA A 103 15.96 5.43 -9.42
CA ALA A 103 17.34 5.04 -9.14
C ALA A 103 18.27 6.20 -8.70
N ARG A 104 17.85 7.46 -8.87
CA ARG A 104 18.58 8.66 -8.41
C ARG A 104 18.17 9.11 -7.01
N GLY A 105 17.19 8.45 -6.39
CA GLY A 105 16.64 8.87 -5.10
C GLY A 105 15.58 9.97 -5.21
N GLU A 106 15.07 10.27 -6.41
CA GLU A 106 14.03 11.28 -6.60
C GLU A 106 12.65 10.60 -6.60
N VAL A 107 11.68 11.20 -5.91
CA VAL A 107 10.28 10.75 -6.00
C VAL A 107 9.77 11.06 -7.41
N SER A 108 9.34 10.03 -8.13
CA SER A 108 8.84 10.18 -9.50
C SER A 108 7.34 9.98 -9.62
N GLU A 109 6.74 9.19 -8.72
CA GLU A 109 5.32 8.91 -8.76
C GLU A 109 4.77 8.69 -7.35
N ILE A 110 3.52 9.13 -7.14
CA ILE A 110 2.76 8.88 -5.93
C ILE A 110 1.35 8.47 -6.31
N LEU A 111 0.86 7.37 -5.73
CA LEU A 111 -0.52 6.94 -5.82
C LEU A 111 -1.18 7.06 -4.44
N TYR A 112 -2.41 7.55 -4.39
CA TYR A 112 -3.29 7.30 -3.25
C TYR A 112 -4.04 6.00 -3.48
N CYS A 113 -3.92 5.08 -2.55
CA CYS A 113 -4.38 3.70 -2.70
C CYS A 113 -5.41 3.33 -1.63
N THR A 114 -6.47 2.65 -2.05
CA THR A 114 -7.45 2.02 -1.15
C THR A 114 -7.74 0.60 -1.57
N GLN A 115 -7.74 -0.33 -0.62
CA GLN A 115 -8.08 -1.72 -0.87
C GLN A 115 -9.55 -1.85 -1.27
N LEU A 116 -9.81 -2.52 -2.38
CA LEU A 116 -11.13 -2.82 -2.87
C LEU A 116 -11.67 -4.11 -2.24
N ALA A 117 -10.85 -5.17 -2.28
CA ALA A 117 -11.20 -6.50 -1.80
C ALA A 117 -9.95 -7.31 -1.43
N ARG A 118 -10.15 -8.30 -0.56
CA ARG A 118 -9.18 -9.35 -0.21
C ARG A 118 -9.76 -10.71 -0.54
N VAL A 119 -8.96 -11.55 -1.18
CA VAL A 119 -9.29 -12.95 -1.49
C VAL A 119 -8.27 -13.85 -0.82
N ILE A 120 -8.73 -14.93 -0.18
CA ILE A 120 -7.86 -15.98 0.35
C ILE A 120 -7.91 -17.14 -0.64
N PRO A 121 -6.83 -17.42 -1.39
CA PRO A 121 -6.83 -18.50 -2.37
C PRO A 121 -6.88 -19.85 -1.66
N GLU A 122 -7.92 -20.64 -1.96
CA GLU A 122 -8.22 -21.90 -1.26
C GLU A 122 -7.49 -23.10 -1.88
N THR A 123 -7.22 -23.04 -3.18
CA THR A 123 -6.58 -24.15 -3.90
C THR A 123 -5.21 -23.77 -4.45
N ALA A 124 -4.37 -24.78 -4.72
CA ALA A 124 -3.09 -24.56 -5.38
C ALA A 124 -3.23 -23.96 -6.79
N ALA A 125 -4.33 -24.26 -7.48
CA ALA A 125 -4.64 -23.66 -8.77
C ALA A 125 -4.96 -22.16 -8.65
N ASP A 126 -5.70 -21.76 -7.61
CA ASP A 126 -5.97 -20.34 -7.35
C ASP A 126 -4.67 -19.59 -7.00
N GLN A 127 -3.83 -20.20 -6.15
CA GLN A 127 -2.54 -19.62 -5.79
C GLN A 127 -1.64 -19.46 -7.03
N ASP A 128 -1.61 -20.44 -7.93
CA ASP A 128 -0.87 -20.37 -9.18
C ASP A 128 -1.41 -19.24 -10.08
N ALA A 129 -2.74 -19.14 -10.23
CA ALA A 129 -3.38 -18.06 -11.00
C ALA A 129 -3.04 -16.67 -10.45
N TYR A 130 -2.91 -16.51 -9.12
CA TYR A 130 -2.54 -15.24 -8.51
C TYR A 130 -1.03 -15.04 -8.31
N THR A 131 -0.19 -16.01 -8.65
CA THR A 131 1.29 -15.85 -8.64
C THR A 131 1.89 -15.86 -10.04
N GLY A 132 1.11 -16.27 -11.04
CA GLY A 132 1.50 -16.32 -12.46
C GLY A 132 2.54 -17.40 -12.77
N GLN A 133 2.71 -18.43 -11.94
CA GLN A 133 3.80 -19.40 -12.09
C GLN A 133 3.63 -20.31 -13.32
N SER A 134 2.39 -20.61 -13.73
CA SER A 134 2.09 -21.35 -14.96
C SER A 134 2.09 -20.51 -16.25
N GLY A 135 2.38 -19.21 -16.17
CA GLY A 135 2.39 -18.33 -17.34
C GLY A 135 1.01 -17.85 -17.78
N ALA A 136 0.05 -17.82 -16.86
CA ALA A 136 -1.31 -17.30 -17.03
C ALA A 136 -1.83 -16.70 -15.71
N GLY A 137 -2.91 -15.92 -15.75
CA GLY A 137 -3.50 -15.28 -14.58
C GLY A 137 -2.84 -13.93 -14.27
N LEU A 138 -2.26 -13.77 -13.09
CA LEU A 138 -1.55 -12.55 -12.71
C LEU A 138 -0.36 -12.34 -13.65
N GLY A 139 -0.50 -11.37 -14.55
CA GLY A 139 0.47 -11.11 -15.62
C GLY A 139 -0.15 -11.13 -17.02
N ASP A 140 -1.38 -11.59 -17.16
CA ASP A 140 -2.14 -11.53 -18.41
C ASP A 140 -2.30 -10.09 -18.92
N ARG A 141 -2.61 -9.94 -20.21
CA ARG A 141 -2.73 -8.63 -20.89
C ARG A 141 -3.79 -7.73 -20.27
N SER A 142 -4.86 -8.34 -19.77
CA SER A 142 -5.99 -7.62 -19.20
C SER A 142 -6.54 -8.35 -18.00
N TYR A 143 -7.17 -7.60 -17.12
CA TYR A 143 -7.93 -8.11 -16.00
C TYR A 143 -9.31 -7.45 -16.00
N THR A 144 -10.37 -8.24 -16.00
CA THR A 144 -11.74 -7.74 -15.93
C THR A 144 -12.25 -7.85 -14.50
N LEU A 145 -12.60 -6.71 -13.90
CA LEU A 145 -13.39 -6.71 -12.67
C LEU A 145 -14.86 -6.79 -13.05
N TRP A 146 -15.54 -7.82 -12.56
CA TRP A 146 -16.95 -8.05 -12.83
C TRP A 146 -17.83 -7.34 -11.80
N ARG A 147 -18.94 -6.78 -12.28
CA ARG A 147 -19.91 -6.07 -11.45
C ARG A 147 -20.41 -6.90 -10.28
N GLU A 148 -20.66 -8.18 -10.52
CA GLU A 148 -21.14 -9.12 -9.51
C GLU A 148 -20.17 -9.24 -8.32
N GLN A 149 -18.85 -9.16 -8.56
CA GLN A 149 -17.82 -9.25 -7.52
C GLN A 149 -17.84 -8.06 -6.55
N LEU A 150 -18.42 -6.93 -6.98
CA LEU A 150 -18.50 -5.70 -6.19
C LEU A 150 -19.89 -5.50 -5.58
N THR A 151 -20.81 -6.44 -5.78
CA THR A 151 -22.17 -6.38 -5.23
C THR A 151 -22.11 -6.41 -3.71
N GLY A 152 -22.72 -5.42 -3.05
CA GLY A 152 -22.72 -5.29 -1.59
C GLY A 152 -21.63 -4.38 -1.04
N LEU A 153 -20.76 -3.83 -1.89
CA LEU A 153 -19.93 -2.67 -1.54
C LEU A 153 -20.75 -1.39 -1.71
N ASP A 154 -20.48 -0.38 -0.89
CA ASP A 154 -21.09 0.95 -0.98
C ASP A 154 -20.47 1.75 -2.14
N LEU A 155 -20.81 1.35 -3.37
CA LEU A 155 -20.28 1.89 -4.62
C LEU A 155 -21.43 2.22 -5.58
N ASP A 156 -21.30 3.30 -6.34
CA ASP A 156 -22.20 3.63 -7.43
C ASP A 156 -21.88 2.77 -8.67
N LEU A 157 -22.38 1.53 -8.67
CA LEU A 157 -22.12 0.56 -9.74
C LEU A 157 -22.64 1.05 -11.10
N ASP A 158 -23.71 1.84 -11.15
CA ASP A 158 -24.20 2.41 -12.41
C ASP A 158 -23.22 3.45 -12.97
N LEU A 159 -22.66 4.30 -12.10
CA LEU A 159 -21.61 5.23 -12.50
C LEU A 159 -20.35 4.50 -12.98
N ILE A 160 -19.92 3.45 -12.28
CA ILE A 160 -18.68 2.72 -12.59
C ILE A 160 -18.81 1.89 -13.87
N PHE A 161 -19.86 1.07 -13.98
CA PHE A 161 -20.03 0.08 -15.03
C PHE A 161 -20.90 0.56 -16.19
N GLY A 162 -21.81 1.50 -15.94
CA GLY A 162 -22.88 1.84 -16.89
C GLY A 162 -23.70 0.60 -17.24
N ASP A 163 -23.88 0.37 -18.54
CA ASP A 163 -24.60 -0.79 -19.08
C ASP A 163 -23.73 -2.06 -19.19
N SER A 164 -22.45 -2.00 -18.79
CA SER A 164 -21.54 -3.15 -18.88
C SER A 164 -21.61 -4.04 -17.63
N ASP A 165 -21.28 -5.31 -17.79
CA ASP A 165 -21.19 -6.27 -16.67
C ASP A 165 -19.78 -6.32 -16.05
N GLY A 166 -18.81 -5.68 -16.69
CA GLY A 166 -17.40 -5.68 -16.28
C GLY A 166 -16.68 -4.41 -16.66
N VAL A 167 -15.55 -4.16 -16.01
CA VAL A 167 -14.61 -3.09 -16.36
C VAL A 167 -13.23 -3.70 -16.58
N ASP A 168 -12.67 -3.42 -17.75
CA ASP A 168 -11.38 -3.96 -18.16
C ASP A 168 -10.24 -3.04 -17.73
N TYR A 169 -9.22 -3.63 -17.15
CA TYR A 169 -7.92 -3.02 -16.92
C TYR A 169 -6.89 -3.70 -17.81
N TRP A 170 -5.91 -2.93 -18.27
CA TRP A 170 -4.82 -3.40 -19.12
C TRP A 170 -3.53 -3.38 -18.34
N ARG A 171 -2.68 -4.39 -18.50
CA ARG A 171 -1.40 -4.48 -17.79
C ARG A 171 -0.54 -3.26 -18.10
N ASP A 172 -0.13 -2.51 -17.07
CA ASP A 172 0.73 -1.32 -17.20
C ASP A 172 2.20 -1.68 -16.98
N ALA A 173 2.65 -2.75 -17.64
CA ALA A 173 4.02 -3.21 -17.53
C ALA A 173 4.43 -4.08 -18.73
N GLY A 174 5.69 -3.91 -19.13
CA GLY A 174 6.31 -4.65 -20.23
C GLY A 174 5.76 -4.29 -21.61
N ASP A 175 5.86 -5.23 -22.54
CA ASP A 175 5.36 -5.08 -23.90
C ASP A 175 3.83 -5.32 -23.92
N PRO A 176 3.01 -4.36 -24.40
CA PRO A 176 1.56 -4.52 -24.49
C PRO A 176 1.13 -5.61 -25.49
N GLU A 177 1.98 -5.98 -26.44
CA GLU A 177 1.66 -7.01 -27.44
C GLU A 177 1.97 -8.43 -26.95
N THR A 178 2.69 -8.56 -25.83
CA THR A 178 2.90 -9.87 -25.21
C THR A 178 1.66 -10.28 -24.42
N PRO A 179 1.10 -11.49 -24.64
CA PRO A 179 -0.12 -11.94 -23.97
C PRO A 179 0.05 -12.06 -22.45
N PHE A 180 1.25 -12.43 -22.00
CA PHE A 180 1.58 -12.64 -20.60
C PHE A 180 2.96 -12.07 -20.27
N MET A 181 3.07 -11.38 -19.13
CA MET A 181 4.34 -11.01 -18.52
C MET A 181 4.37 -11.50 -17.08
N PRO A 182 5.44 -12.18 -16.63
CA PRO A 182 5.55 -12.60 -15.24
C PRO A 182 5.39 -11.41 -14.26
N PRO A 183 4.66 -11.60 -13.15
CA PRO A 183 4.50 -10.54 -12.14
C PRO A 183 5.83 -10.18 -11.50
N PHE A 184 5.90 -8.95 -11.04
CA PHE A 184 7.02 -8.50 -10.25
C PHE A 184 7.04 -9.26 -8.93
N THR A 185 8.24 -9.55 -8.44
CA THR A 185 8.45 -10.25 -7.17
C THR A 185 9.33 -9.41 -6.26
N GLY A 186 9.03 -9.44 -4.97
CA GLY A 186 9.79 -8.72 -3.97
C GLY A 186 9.49 -9.19 -2.56
N THR A 187 10.21 -8.60 -1.62
CA THR A 187 9.94 -8.76 -0.19
C THR A 187 9.55 -7.41 0.37
N GLU A 188 8.52 -7.40 1.20
CA GLU A 188 8.07 -6.26 1.96
C GLU A 188 8.40 -6.46 3.45
N VAL A 189 8.88 -5.38 4.06
CA VAL A 189 8.99 -5.25 5.50
C VAL A 189 8.17 -4.03 5.89
N ARG A 190 7.10 -4.25 6.65
CA ARG A 190 6.25 -3.21 7.23
C ARG A 190 6.65 -3.02 8.69
N LEU A 191 6.79 -1.77 9.10
CA LEU A 191 6.99 -1.34 10.47
C LEU A 191 5.68 -0.76 10.98
N ASP A 192 5.18 -1.30 12.09
CA ASP A 192 3.92 -0.85 12.72
C ASP A 192 4.19 0.06 13.93
N ASP A 193 5.46 0.19 14.35
CA ASP A 193 5.90 1.19 15.32
C ASP A 193 7.28 1.77 14.97
N ALA A 194 7.53 2.97 15.48
CA ALA A 194 8.73 3.74 15.17
C ALA A 194 10.05 3.10 15.65
N SER A 195 10.00 2.17 16.61
CA SER A 195 11.18 1.43 17.08
C SER A 195 11.45 0.16 16.26
N GLY A 196 10.50 -0.25 15.40
CA GLY A 196 10.57 -1.47 14.61
C GLY A 196 10.41 -2.75 15.46
N GLY A 197 9.78 -2.64 16.63
CA GLY A 197 9.50 -3.80 17.49
C GLY A 197 8.32 -4.65 16.99
N THR A 198 7.43 -4.05 16.21
CA THR A 198 6.21 -4.61 15.63
C THR A 198 6.13 -4.30 14.14
N GLY A 199 5.44 -5.17 13.42
CA GLY A 199 5.41 -5.15 11.97
C GLY A 199 5.19 -6.53 11.36
N LEU A 200 5.37 -6.62 10.05
CA LEU A 200 5.31 -7.89 9.33
C LEU A 200 6.40 -7.99 8.27
N ARG A 201 6.68 -9.23 7.88
CA ARG A 201 7.52 -9.56 6.74
C ARG A 201 6.78 -10.50 5.82
N GLN A 202 6.77 -10.15 4.54
CA GLN A 202 6.08 -10.94 3.52
C GLN A 202 6.81 -10.92 2.18
N ASP A 203 6.59 -11.96 1.39
CA ASP A 203 6.93 -11.93 -0.03
C ASP A 203 5.69 -11.54 -0.82
N LEU A 204 5.89 -10.85 -1.94
CA LEU A 204 4.80 -10.38 -2.78
C LEU A 204 5.01 -10.72 -4.26
N TYR A 205 3.91 -11.04 -4.92
CA TYR A 205 3.77 -11.05 -6.37
C TYR A 205 2.85 -9.90 -6.74
N PHE A 206 3.31 -9.03 -7.64
CA PHE A 206 2.64 -7.76 -7.90
C PHE A 206 2.53 -7.51 -9.40
N MET A 207 1.36 -7.12 -9.86
CA MET A 207 1.15 -6.63 -11.22
C MET A 207 0.21 -5.41 -11.22
N PRO A 208 0.64 -4.26 -11.78
CA PRO A 208 -0.23 -3.14 -12.00
C PRO A 208 -1.02 -3.30 -13.30
N TYR A 209 -2.31 -2.99 -13.24
CA TYR A 209 -3.17 -2.80 -14.39
C TYR A 209 -3.77 -1.39 -14.35
N VAL A 210 -4.12 -0.85 -15.50
CA VAL A 210 -4.62 0.53 -15.65
C VAL A 210 -5.85 0.57 -16.53
N ARG A 211 -6.78 1.47 -16.21
CA ARG A 211 -7.85 1.87 -17.11
C ARG A 211 -7.96 3.39 -17.19
N GLU A 212 -8.59 3.88 -18.25
CA GLU A 212 -8.93 5.30 -18.39
C GLU A 212 -10.34 5.55 -17.86
N LEU A 213 -10.50 6.63 -17.08
CA LEU A 213 -11.79 7.07 -16.54
C LEU A 213 -12.48 8.02 -17.52
N ARG A 214 -13.81 8.14 -17.43
CA ARG A 214 -14.68 8.91 -18.37
C ARG A 214 -14.35 10.41 -18.48
N GLY A 215 -13.49 10.94 -17.60
CA GLY A 215 -13.08 12.35 -17.56
C GLY A 215 -11.63 12.64 -17.97
N GLY A 216 -10.91 11.65 -18.51
CA GLY A 216 -9.49 11.82 -18.86
C GLY A 216 -8.59 11.77 -17.62
N GLY A 217 -8.29 10.56 -17.19
CA GLY A 217 -7.44 10.26 -16.04
C GLY A 217 -7.29 8.75 -15.89
N HIS A 218 -6.27 8.31 -15.17
CA HIS A 218 -5.98 6.89 -14.99
C HIS A 218 -6.39 6.41 -13.60
N GLU A 219 -6.94 5.20 -13.57
CA GLU A 219 -7.11 4.42 -12.37
C GLU A 219 -6.30 3.14 -12.48
N TYR A 220 -5.56 2.86 -11.43
CA TYR A 220 -4.74 1.66 -11.30
C TYR A 220 -5.48 0.61 -10.49
N LEU A 221 -5.47 -0.63 -10.98
CA LEU A 221 -5.76 -1.83 -10.22
C LEU A 221 -4.44 -2.53 -9.93
N LEU A 222 -4.02 -2.46 -8.67
CA LEU A 222 -2.83 -3.10 -8.15
C LEU A 222 -3.25 -4.44 -7.56
N ILE A 223 -2.93 -5.54 -8.25
CA ILE A 223 -3.18 -6.88 -7.74
C ILE A 223 -1.90 -7.39 -7.08
N THR A 224 -1.97 -7.67 -5.78
CA THR A 224 -0.83 -8.12 -4.99
C THR A 224 -1.17 -9.42 -4.27
N THR A 225 -0.41 -10.48 -4.55
CA THR A 225 -0.45 -11.72 -3.75
C THR A 225 0.62 -11.66 -2.69
N GLU A 226 0.22 -11.69 -1.43
CA GLU A 226 1.08 -11.51 -0.28
C GLU A 226 1.19 -12.83 0.50
N ILE A 227 2.43 -13.26 0.75
CA ILE A 227 2.76 -14.47 1.51
C ILE A 227 3.44 -14.03 2.80
N ILE A 228 2.69 -14.03 3.90
CA ILE A 228 3.15 -13.61 5.22
C ILE A 228 4.08 -14.68 5.79
N HIS A 229 5.30 -14.26 6.15
CA HIS A 229 6.29 -15.11 6.80
C HIS A 229 6.28 -14.95 8.31
N SER A 230 6.12 -13.74 8.81
CA SER A 230 6.04 -13.46 10.24
C SER A 230 5.31 -12.15 10.54
N VAL A 231 4.68 -12.11 11.72
CA VAL A 231 4.05 -10.91 12.30
C VAL A 231 4.64 -10.71 13.68
N ASN A 232 5.20 -9.54 13.97
CA ASN A 232 5.89 -9.21 15.23
C ASN A 232 6.97 -10.24 15.61
N GLY A 233 7.66 -10.79 14.60
CA GLY A 233 8.68 -11.84 14.77
C GLY A 233 8.12 -13.26 14.98
N ASP A 234 6.81 -13.42 15.10
CA ASP A 234 6.16 -14.73 15.24
C ASP A 234 5.96 -15.39 13.86
N ALA A 235 6.76 -16.41 13.58
CA ALA A 235 6.71 -17.19 12.33
C ALA A 235 5.57 -18.22 12.28
N SER A 236 4.78 -18.37 13.35
CA SER A 236 3.56 -19.19 13.32
C SER A 236 2.39 -18.47 12.66
N LYS A 237 2.44 -17.14 12.58
CA LYS A 237 1.46 -16.29 11.92
C LYS A 237 1.75 -16.17 10.42
N ARG A 238 1.58 -17.27 9.70
CA ARG A 238 1.74 -17.35 8.24
C ARG A 238 0.39 -17.36 7.56
N GLY A 239 0.33 -16.76 6.38
CA GLY A 239 -0.88 -16.68 5.58
C GLY A 239 -0.56 -16.35 4.14
N ILE A 240 -1.55 -16.55 3.27
CA ILE A 240 -1.54 -16.06 1.91
C ILE A 240 -2.86 -15.35 1.64
N HIS A 241 -2.79 -14.17 1.04
CA HIS A 241 -3.96 -13.46 0.55
C HIS A 241 -3.62 -12.72 -0.74
N VAL A 242 -4.66 -12.32 -1.45
CA VAL A 242 -4.58 -11.53 -2.66
C VAL A 242 -5.39 -10.27 -2.43
N ASP A 243 -4.73 -9.13 -2.60
CA ASP A 243 -5.35 -7.83 -2.46
C ASP A 243 -5.53 -7.15 -3.80
N PHE A 244 -6.73 -6.64 -3.99
CA PHE A 244 -7.11 -5.78 -5.09
C PHE A 244 -7.12 -4.36 -4.55
N VAL A 245 -6.18 -3.54 -4.99
CA VAL A 245 -6.02 -2.17 -4.50
C VAL A 245 -6.23 -1.20 -5.65
N ILE A 246 -7.06 -0.18 -5.42
CA ILE A 246 -7.30 0.89 -6.38
C ILE A 246 -6.37 2.04 -6.09
N GLY A 247 -5.63 2.50 -7.11
CA GLY A 247 -4.67 3.59 -7.01
C GLY A 247 -5.03 4.76 -7.94
N ILE A 248 -5.02 5.98 -7.41
CA ILE A 248 -5.17 7.21 -8.20
C ILE A 248 -3.88 8.01 -8.13
N PRO A 249 -3.27 8.40 -9.27
CA PRO A 249 -2.10 9.27 -9.28
C PRO A 249 -2.40 10.62 -8.65
N VAL A 250 -1.46 11.08 -7.82
CA VAL A 250 -1.52 12.36 -7.13
C VAL A 250 -0.21 13.11 -7.31
N GLU A 251 -0.28 14.37 -7.69
CA GLU A 251 0.92 15.18 -7.88
C GLU A 251 1.58 15.47 -6.52
N GLN A 252 2.91 15.36 -6.45
CA GLN A 252 3.65 15.55 -5.20
C GLN A 252 3.34 16.90 -4.52
N GLN A 253 3.07 17.96 -5.28
CA GLN A 253 2.73 19.29 -4.74
C GLN A 253 1.38 19.33 -4.01
N ARG A 254 0.54 18.29 -4.15
CA ARG A 254 -0.75 18.14 -3.48
C ARG A 254 -0.65 17.36 -2.17
N ILE A 255 0.56 16.92 -1.80
CA ILE A 255 0.83 16.15 -0.60
C ILE A 255 1.76 16.96 0.30
N VAL A 256 1.39 17.04 1.57
CA VAL A 256 2.22 17.60 2.64
C VAL A 256 2.36 16.51 3.71
N ILE A 257 3.60 16.21 4.11
CA ILE A 257 3.91 15.26 5.20
C ILE A 257 4.75 15.99 6.24
N GLN A 258 4.36 15.92 7.53
CA GLN A 258 4.97 16.65 8.65
C GLN A 258 5.19 15.77 9.89
#